data_AF-A0A2D8MXM0-F1
#
_entry.id   AF-A0A2D8MXM0-F1
#
_cell.length_a   1.000
_cell.length_b   1.000
_cell.length_c   1.000
_cell.angle_alpha   90.00
_cell.angle_beta   90.00
_cell.angle_gamma   90.00
#
_symmetry.space_group_name_H-M   'P 1'
#
loop_
_entity.id
_entity.type
_entity.pdbx_description
1 polymer ?
#
loop_
_entity_poly.entity_id
_entity_poly.type
_entity_poly.pdbx_seq_one_letter_code
_entity_poly.pdbx_strand_id
1 'polypeptide(L)'
;MAGASAAGGSLGAEEKKPDARRASPKRYKMKKSINLWAFPYPERMNLRECLQLAKDAGFDGIELNYNLEDDLSPRHGTKHYTAIRKLAEEIGIAISGLCSFLFWPYPLTSNDPAERARGMELASLMTRAAHDLGTENLLVVPGAVHMPWRADHDPTPNDVCDK
;
A
#
# COMPACT_ATOMS: atom_id res chain seq x y z
N MET A 1 63.45 16.72 9.38
CA MET A 1 62.36 16.58 8.39
C MET A 1 61.24 15.81 9.10
N ALA A 2 60.16 16.45 9.55
CA ALA A 2 58.88 16.54 8.82
C ALA A 2 58.51 15.17 8.20
N GLY A 3 57.53 14.38 8.65
CA GLY A 3 56.25 14.69 9.26
C GLY A 3 55.16 14.56 8.21
N ALA A 4 54.33 13.50 8.26
CA ALA A 4 52.97 13.46 7.70
C ALA A 4 52.27 12.12 8.05
N SER A 5 51.42 12.13 9.08
CA SER A 5 50.33 11.17 9.25
C SER A 5 49.11 11.70 8.50
N ALA A 6 48.61 10.94 7.53
CA ALA A 6 47.37 11.26 6.84
C ALA A 6 46.18 10.81 7.70
N ALA A 7 45.50 11.77 8.33
CA ALA A 7 44.18 11.56 8.93
C ALA A 7 43.13 11.58 7.80
N GLY A 8 42.57 10.43 7.48
CA GLY A 8 41.39 10.33 6.62
C GLY A 8 40.17 10.86 7.36
N GLY A 9 39.73 12.07 7.03
CA GLY A 9 38.50 12.65 7.56
C GLY A 9 37.28 11.86 7.09
N SER A 10 36.41 11.46 8.02
CA SER A 10 35.06 11.03 7.65
C SER A 10 34.31 12.24 7.11
N LEU A 11 33.82 12.13 5.89
CA LEU A 11 32.84 13.07 5.35
C LEU A 11 31.56 12.87 6.18
N GLY A 12 31.33 13.77 7.14
CA GLY A 12 30.09 13.82 7.88
C GLY A 12 28.93 14.00 6.91
N ALA A 13 27.93 13.12 6.99
CA ALA A 13 26.68 13.32 6.28
C ALA A 13 26.11 14.68 6.72
N GLU A 14 25.88 15.58 5.76
CA GLU A 14 25.22 16.86 6.04
C GLU A 14 23.88 16.60 6.71
N GLU A 15 23.70 17.13 7.92
CA GLU A 15 22.40 17.17 8.57
C GLU A 15 21.45 18.02 7.72
N LYS A 16 20.52 17.37 7.02
CA LYS A 16 19.45 18.04 6.28
C LYS A 16 18.68 18.94 7.24
N LYS A 17 18.62 20.25 6.92
CA LYS A 17 17.81 21.22 7.66
C LYS A 17 16.36 20.72 7.79
N PRO A 18 15.71 20.85 8.96
CA PRO A 18 14.34 20.43 9.14
C PRO A 18 13.41 21.16 8.17
N ASP A 19 12.56 20.43 7.44
CA ASP A 19 11.50 21.03 6.62
C ASP A 19 10.60 21.92 7.51
N ALA A 20 10.37 23.16 7.11
CA ALA A 20 9.51 24.09 7.85
C ALA A 20 8.06 23.59 7.98
N ARG A 21 7.63 22.68 7.09
CA ARG A 21 6.33 22.01 7.10
C ARG A 21 6.31 20.75 7.95
N ARG A 22 7.44 20.38 8.57
CA ARG A 22 7.58 19.13 9.33
C ARG A 22 6.53 19.06 10.43
N ALA A 23 5.88 17.90 10.52
CA ALA A 23 4.84 17.64 11.50
C ALA A 23 5.33 17.82 12.96
N SER A 24 4.37 17.95 13.88
CA SER A 24 4.59 18.09 15.33
C SER A 24 5.72 17.17 15.83
N PRO A 25 6.66 17.68 16.65
CA PRO A 25 7.72 16.86 17.23
C PRO A 25 7.19 15.80 18.20
N LYS A 26 5.90 15.87 18.58
CA LYS A 26 5.26 14.94 19.50
C LYS A 26 5.20 13.53 18.90
N ARG A 27 6.01 12.63 19.47
CA ARG A 27 5.96 11.20 19.19
C ARG A 27 4.89 10.54 20.04
N TYR A 28 4.13 9.65 19.43
CA TYR A 28 3.15 8.80 20.11
C TYR A 28 3.74 7.41 20.22
N LYS A 29 3.34 6.63 21.22
CA LYS A 29 3.71 5.21 21.34
C LYS A 29 3.03 4.33 20.26
N MET A 30 2.01 4.87 19.58
CA MET A 30 1.29 4.18 18.51
C MET A 30 2.02 4.34 17.18
N LYS A 31 2.05 3.26 16.39
CA LYS A 31 2.51 3.32 15.00
C LYS A 31 1.54 4.14 14.15
N LYS A 32 2.07 4.92 13.23
CA LYS A 32 1.29 5.65 12.22
C LYS A 32 1.56 5.07 10.83
N SER A 33 0.49 4.78 10.10
CA SER A 33 0.55 4.39 8.70
C SER A 33 -0.19 5.41 7.82
N ILE A 34 0.18 5.47 6.56
CA ILE A 34 -0.49 6.23 5.51
C ILE A 34 -0.91 5.29 4.39
N ASN A 35 -2.05 5.55 3.74
CA ASN A 35 -2.46 4.77 2.58
C ASN A 35 -1.77 5.29 1.31
N LEU A 36 -1.41 4.40 0.38
CA LEU A 36 -0.77 4.73 -0.89
C LEU A 36 -1.62 5.68 -1.77
N TRP A 37 -2.95 5.73 -1.63
CA TRP A 37 -3.82 6.72 -2.28
C TRP A 37 -3.57 8.17 -1.86
N ALA A 38 -2.79 8.41 -0.81
CA ALA A 38 -2.34 9.76 -0.46
C ALA A 38 -1.23 10.31 -1.37
N PHE A 39 -0.70 9.47 -2.28
CA PHE A 39 0.38 9.79 -3.20
C PHE A 39 -0.13 9.81 -4.64
N PRO A 40 0.48 10.61 -5.53
CA PRO A 40 0.13 10.63 -6.96
C PRO A 40 0.76 9.44 -7.69
N TYR A 41 0.43 8.24 -7.22
CA TYR A 41 0.87 6.96 -7.77
C TYR A 41 -0.28 6.32 -8.57
N PRO A 42 0.00 5.76 -9.76
CA PRO A 42 1.33 5.66 -10.41
C PRO A 42 1.66 6.87 -11.31
N GLU A 43 0.78 7.88 -11.43
CA GLU A 43 0.85 8.86 -12.53
C GLU A 43 2.06 9.81 -12.46
N ARG A 44 2.52 10.15 -11.25
CA ARG A 44 3.62 11.11 -11.05
C ARG A 44 4.73 10.59 -10.17
N MET A 45 4.51 9.50 -9.44
CA MET A 45 5.50 8.86 -8.59
C MET A 45 5.46 7.35 -8.80
N ASN A 46 6.63 6.72 -8.79
CA ASN A 46 6.74 5.27 -8.70
C ASN A 46 6.61 4.79 -7.25
N LEU A 47 6.49 3.47 -7.07
CA LEU A 47 6.29 2.88 -5.74
C LEU A 47 7.45 3.18 -4.78
N ARG A 48 8.72 3.10 -5.23
CA ARG A 48 9.89 3.41 -4.37
C ARG A 48 9.84 4.84 -3.86
N GLU A 49 9.50 5.80 -4.72
CA GLU A 49 9.38 7.21 -4.34
C GLU A 49 8.29 7.41 -3.27
N CYS A 50 7.16 6.71 -3.39
CA CYS A 50 6.07 6.78 -2.41
C CYS A 50 6.49 6.18 -1.06
N LEU A 51 7.12 5.00 -1.06
CA LEU A 51 7.64 4.35 0.15
C LEU A 51 8.67 5.25 0.86
N GLN A 52 9.60 5.84 0.10
CA GLN A 52 10.62 6.72 0.65
C GLN A 52 10.01 8.00 1.22
N LEU A 53 9.07 8.63 0.51
CA LEU A 53 8.42 9.85 0.97
C LEU A 53 7.61 9.60 2.26
N ALA A 54 6.90 8.47 2.35
CA ALA A 54 6.20 8.07 3.57
C ALA A 54 7.18 7.93 4.75
N LYS A 55 8.33 7.29 4.52
CA LYS A 55 9.37 7.14 5.55
C LYS A 55 9.96 8.48 5.99
N ASP A 56 10.31 9.33 5.03
CA ASP A 56 10.89 10.65 5.28
C ASP A 56 9.90 11.57 6.03
N ALA A 57 8.59 11.43 5.76
CA ALA A 57 7.53 12.11 6.48
C ALA A 57 7.33 11.58 7.92
N GLY A 58 7.98 10.47 8.29
CA GLY A 58 8.00 9.92 9.64
C GLY A 58 6.85 8.95 9.94
N PHE A 59 6.25 8.34 8.91
CA PHE A 59 5.35 7.20 9.11
C PHE A 59 6.15 5.93 9.44
N ASP A 60 5.53 5.06 10.23
CA ASP A 60 6.07 3.73 10.58
C ASP A 60 5.75 2.68 9.52
N GLY A 61 4.68 2.90 8.76
CA GLY A 61 4.25 2.01 7.70
C GLY A 61 3.43 2.69 6.61
N ILE A 62 3.10 1.89 5.60
CA ILE A 62 2.26 2.26 4.47
C ILE A 62 1.33 1.12 4.11
N GLU A 63 0.05 1.43 3.88
CA GLU A 63 -0.93 0.49 3.33
C GLU A 63 -0.92 0.60 1.80
N LEU A 64 -0.72 -0.53 1.12
CA LEU A 64 -0.65 -0.60 -0.34
C LEU A 64 -2.04 -0.84 -0.94
N ASN A 65 -2.22 -0.45 -2.21
CA ASN A 65 -3.50 -0.60 -2.91
C ASN A 65 -3.37 -1.61 -4.06
N TYR A 66 -4.18 -2.66 -4.05
CA TYR A 66 -4.26 -3.65 -5.11
C TYR A 66 -5.23 -3.21 -6.21
N ASN A 67 -4.81 -3.29 -7.46
CA ASN A 67 -5.56 -2.87 -8.65
C ASN A 67 -5.45 -3.92 -9.77
N LEU A 68 -6.06 -3.68 -10.94
CA LEU A 68 -5.99 -4.62 -12.07
C LEU A 68 -4.67 -4.55 -12.84
N GLU A 69 -3.95 -3.43 -12.74
CA GLU A 69 -2.87 -3.14 -13.68
C GLU A 69 -1.53 -2.77 -13.03
N ASP A 70 -1.53 -1.99 -11.95
CA ASP A 70 -0.29 -1.41 -11.43
C ASP A 70 0.65 -2.46 -10.78
N ASP A 71 1.72 -2.02 -10.10
CA ASP A 71 2.70 -2.92 -9.46
C ASP A 71 2.03 -3.93 -8.50
N LEU A 72 0.87 -3.56 -7.95
CA LEU A 72 0.07 -4.36 -7.04
C LEU A 72 -1.14 -4.89 -7.82
N SER A 73 -0.96 -5.94 -8.62
CA SER A 73 -2.03 -6.45 -9.50
C SER A 73 -1.98 -7.94 -9.83
N PRO A 74 -3.08 -8.54 -10.34
CA PRO A 74 -3.12 -9.96 -10.73
C PRO A 74 -2.08 -10.37 -11.77
N ARG A 75 -1.43 -9.41 -12.44
CA ARG A 75 -0.38 -9.66 -13.43
C ARG A 75 0.94 -10.07 -12.81
N HIS A 76 1.11 -9.85 -11.51
CA HIS A 76 2.32 -10.13 -10.76
C HIS A 76 2.15 -11.32 -9.83
N GLY A 77 3.27 -11.95 -9.46
CA GLY A 77 3.31 -13.10 -8.55
C GLY A 77 4.37 -12.96 -7.46
N THR A 78 4.58 -14.02 -6.69
CA THR A 78 5.40 -14.05 -5.47
C THR A 78 6.76 -13.40 -5.58
N LYS A 79 7.49 -13.63 -6.68
CA LYS A 79 8.81 -13.02 -6.89
C LYS A 79 8.75 -11.48 -6.89
N HIS A 80 7.71 -10.91 -7.52
CA HIS A 80 7.51 -9.47 -7.60
C HIS A 80 7.14 -8.89 -6.23
N TYR A 81 6.16 -9.47 -5.54
CA TYR A 81 5.74 -9.01 -4.22
C TYR A 81 6.83 -9.14 -3.15
N THR A 82 7.62 -10.21 -3.20
CA THR A 82 8.80 -10.36 -2.34
C THR A 82 9.84 -9.28 -2.62
N ALA A 83 9.99 -8.84 -3.87
CA ALA A 83 10.89 -7.72 -4.20
C ALA A 83 10.36 -6.39 -3.66
N ILE A 84 9.05 -6.15 -3.69
CA ILE A 84 8.42 -4.98 -3.04
C ILE A 84 8.64 -5.03 -1.53
N ARG A 85 8.47 -6.19 -0.89
CA ARG A 85 8.76 -6.36 0.55
C ARG A 85 10.19 -5.98 0.88
N LYS A 86 11.17 -6.53 0.14
CA LYS A 86 12.59 -6.20 0.31
C LYS A 86 12.87 -4.71 0.11
N LEU A 87 12.24 -4.08 -0.88
CA LEU A 87 12.34 -2.65 -1.11
C LEU A 87 11.84 -1.84 0.11
N ALA A 88 10.72 -2.23 0.71
CA ALA A 88 10.21 -1.59 1.92
C ALA A 88 11.13 -1.82 3.13
N GLU A 89 11.70 -3.02 3.28
CA GLU A 89 12.71 -3.36 4.29
C GLU A 89 13.99 -2.49 4.15
N GLU A 90 14.49 -2.33 2.92
CA GLU A 90 15.66 -1.48 2.60
C GLU A 90 15.43 0.00 2.97
N ILE A 91 14.21 0.51 2.74
CA ILE A 91 13.81 1.88 3.11
C ILE A 91 13.57 1.99 4.63
N GLY A 92 13.28 0.86 5.29
CA GLY A 92 12.94 0.81 6.71
C GLY A 92 11.51 1.29 7.00
N ILE A 93 10.56 1.00 6.10
CA ILE A 93 9.12 1.26 6.28
C ILE A 93 8.34 -0.07 6.25
N ALA A 94 7.40 -0.25 7.17
CA ALA A 94 6.58 -1.46 7.19
C ALA A 94 5.48 -1.40 6.11
N ILE A 95 5.19 -2.53 5.47
CA ILE A 95 3.94 -2.69 4.72
C ILE A 95 2.85 -3.03 5.75
N SER A 96 2.05 -2.04 6.12
CA SER A 96 1.09 -2.18 7.22
C SER A 96 -0.16 -2.96 6.86
N GLY A 97 -0.45 -3.07 5.56
CA GLY A 97 -1.60 -3.79 5.03
C GLY A 97 -1.71 -3.66 3.51
N LEU A 98 -2.69 -4.37 2.96
CA LEU A 98 -3.12 -4.27 1.57
C LEU A 98 -4.63 -4.01 1.55
N CYS A 99 -5.10 -3.11 0.70
CA CYS A 99 -6.51 -2.86 0.48
C CYS A 99 -6.81 -2.72 -1.01
N SER A 100 -8.07 -2.61 -1.40
CA SER A 100 -8.44 -2.48 -2.80
C SER A 100 -9.78 -1.79 -3.01
N PHE A 101 -9.91 -1.13 -4.17
CA PHE A 101 -11.18 -0.62 -4.69
C PHE A 101 -11.93 -1.68 -5.52
N LEU A 102 -11.32 -2.84 -5.82
CA LEU A 102 -11.84 -3.81 -6.79
C LEU A 102 -13.19 -4.45 -6.42
N PHE A 103 -13.59 -4.38 -5.15
CA PHE A 103 -14.89 -4.92 -4.71
C PHE A 103 -16.06 -3.95 -4.92
N TRP A 104 -15.82 -2.78 -5.52
CA TRP A 104 -16.88 -1.94 -6.08
C TRP A 104 -17.31 -2.40 -7.49
N PRO A 105 -16.39 -2.59 -8.47
CA PRO A 105 -16.75 -3.18 -9.76
C PRO A 105 -16.96 -4.70 -9.71
N TYR A 106 -16.40 -5.40 -8.71
CA TYR A 106 -16.59 -6.85 -8.52
C TYR A 106 -17.03 -7.18 -7.07
N PRO A 107 -18.23 -6.77 -6.64
CA PRO A 107 -18.69 -7.02 -5.27
C PRO A 107 -18.83 -8.51 -4.99
N LEU A 108 -18.37 -8.94 -3.81
CA LEU A 108 -18.54 -10.32 -3.34
C LEU A 108 -20.02 -10.65 -3.07
N THR A 109 -20.82 -9.60 -2.88
CA THR A 109 -22.25 -9.64 -2.60
C THR A 109 -23.11 -9.33 -3.83
N SER A 110 -22.53 -9.21 -5.03
CA SER A 110 -23.29 -8.89 -6.25
C SER A 110 -24.39 -9.92 -6.53
N ASN A 111 -25.55 -9.49 -7.05
CA ASN A 111 -26.56 -10.41 -7.55
C ASN A 111 -26.08 -11.18 -8.80
N ASP A 112 -25.11 -10.64 -9.55
CA ASP A 112 -24.51 -11.28 -10.72
C ASP A 112 -23.46 -12.34 -10.29
N PRO A 113 -23.67 -13.64 -10.58
CA PRO A 113 -22.72 -14.69 -10.24
C PRO A 113 -21.34 -14.51 -10.90
N ALA A 114 -21.24 -13.86 -12.06
CA ALA A 114 -19.96 -13.58 -12.71
C ALA A 114 -19.15 -12.51 -11.96
N GLU A 115 -19.80 -11.44 -11.49
CA GLU A 115 -19.16 -10.43 -10.64
C GLU A 115 -18.67 -11.06 -9.32
N ARG A 116 -19.50 -11.91 -8.67
CA ARG A 116 -19.09 -12.63 -7.46
C ARG A 116 -17.89 -13.56 -7.69
N ALA A 117 -17.93 -14.34 -8.77
CA ALA A 117 -16.84 -15.25 -9.12
C ALA A 117 -15.52 -14.49 -9.33
N ARG A 118 -15.57 -13.36 -10.05
CA ARG A 118 -14.40 -12.50 -10.27
C ARG A 118 -13.91 -11.86 -8.97
N GLY A 119 -14.82 -11.38 -8.12
CA GLY A 119 -14.48 -10.82 -6.82
C GLY A 119 -13.76 -11.85 -5.94
N MET A 120 -14.24 -13.10 -5.89
CA MET A 120 -13.61 -14.16 -5.10
C MET A 120 -12.23 -14.58 -5.62
N GLU A 121 -12.05 -14.62 -6.95
CA GLU A 121 -10.73 -14.82 -7.55
C GLU A 121 -9.75 -13.73 -7.10
N LEU A 122 -10.16 -12.45 -7.19
CA LEU A 122 -9.34 -11.30 -6.79
C LEU A 122 -9.02 -11.33 -5.30
N ALA A 123 -9.99 -11.62 -4.42
CA ALA A 123 -9.76 -11.77 -2.99
C ALA A 123 -8.72 -12.87 -2.67
N SER A 124 -8.75 -13.97 -3.42
CA SER A 124 -7.79 -15.06 -3.28
C SER A 124 -6.38 -14.63 -3.72
N LEU A 125 -6.26 -13.89 -4.82
CA LEU A 125 -4.99 -13.33 -5.30
C LEU A 125 -4.44 -12.28 -4.33
N MET A 126 -5.29 -11.41 -3.80
CA MET A 126 -4.93 -10.41 -2.81
C MET A 126 -4.44 -11.04 -1.50
N THR A 127 -5.07 -12.14 -1.06
CA THR A 127 -4.61 -12.90 0.12
C THR A 127 -3.18 -13.42 -0.07
N ARG A 128 -2.87 -13.97 -1.25
CA ARG A 128 -1.50 -14.40 -1.58
C ARG A 128 -0.53 -13.22 -1.67
N ALA A 129 -0.94 -12.12 -2.29
CA ALA A 129 -0.13 -10.92 -2.39
C ALA A 129 0.19 -10.34 -1.00
N ALA A 130 -0.78 -10.26 -0.09
CA ALA A 130 -0.58 -9.79 1.29
C ALA A 130 0.45 -10.67 2.03
N HIS A 131 0.32 -11.99 1.92
CA HIS A 131 1.31 -12.93 2.45
C HIS A 131 2.72 -12.67 1.90
N ASP A 132 2.85 -12.55 0.58
CA ASP A 132 4.16 -12.36 -0.07
C ASP A 132 4.78 -10.98 0.24
N LEU A 133 3.94 -9.95 0.40
CA LEU A 133 4.32 -8.62 0.90
C LEU A 133 4.71 -8.63 2.38
N GLY A 134 4.44 -9.73 3.11
CA GLY A 134 4.79 -9.89 4.52
C GLY A 134 3.87 -9.14 5.48
N THR A 135 2.62 -8.88 5.07
CA THR A 135 1.63 -8.23 5.92
C THR A 135 0.52 -9.21 6.32
N GLU A 136 0.10 -9.13 7.58
CA GLU A 136 -1.01 -9.93 8.13
C GLU A 136 -2.38 -9.25 7.92
N ASN A 137 -2.38 -8.02 7.40
CA ASN A 137 -3.58 -7.20 7.27
C ASN A 137 -4.03 -7.08 5.80
N LEU A 138 -5.24 -7.58 5.53
CA LEU A 138 -5.94 -7.39 4.27
C LEU A 138 -7.30 -6.75 4.54
N LEU A 139 -7.52 -5.54 4.03
CA LEU A 139 -8.80 -4.86 4.12
C LEU A 139 -9.69 -5.24 2.93
N VAL A 140 -10.89 -5.74 3.23
CA VAL A 140 -11.92 -6.08 2.25
C VAL A 140 -13.20 -5.31 2.58
N VAL A 141 -13.69 -4.53 1.61
CA VAL A 141 -15.06 -4.01 1.63
C VAL A 141 -15.86 -4.92 0.69
N PRO A 142 -16.72 -5.82 1.19
CA PRO A 142 -17.27 -6.92 0.38
C PRO A 142 -18.34 -6.49 -0.64
N GLY A 143 -18.74 -5.23 -0.63
CA GLY A 143 -19.70 -4.64 -1.55
C GLY A 143 -20.44 -3.47 -0.90
N ALA A 144 -21.50 -3.01 -1.56
CA ALA A 144 -22.37 -1.96 -1.07
C ALA A 144 -23.82 -2.27 -1.42
N VAL A 145 -24.74 -1.87 -0.55
CA VAL A 145 -26.19 -2.03 -0.80
C VAL A 145 -26.62 -1.25 -2.03
N HIS A 146 -26.06 -0.05 -2.20
CA HIS A 146 -26.38 0.82 -3.32
C HIS A 146 -25.15 1.60 -3.76
N MET A 147 -24.92 1.65 -5.07
CA MET A 147 -23.82 2.36 -5.73
C MET A 147 -24.38 3.38 -6.70
N PRO A 148 -24.67 4.64 -6.27
CA PRO A 148 -25.36 5.62 -7.11
C PRO A 148 -24.60 6.01 -8.38
N TRP A 149 -23.30 5.71 -8.47
CA TRP A 149 -22.46 5.94 -9.65
C TRP A 149 -22.39 4.74 -10.62
N ARG A 150 -22.97 3.58 -10.28
CA ARG A 150 -23.12 2.41 -11.16
C ARG A 150 -24.59 2.16 -11.47
N ALA A 151 -25.10 2.87 -12.49
CA ALA A 151 -26.49 2.76 -12.92
C ALA A 151 -26.85 1.36 -13.45
N ASP A 152 -25.84 0.57 -13.83
CA ASP A 152 -25.95 -0.79 -14.37
C ASP A 152 -25.86 -1.89 -13.31
N HIS A 153 -25.66 -1.55 -12.04
CA HIS A 153 -25.59 -2.52 -10.94
C HIS A 153 -26.90 -2.53 -10.14
N ASP A 154 -27.51 -3.71 -10.06
CA ASP A 154 -28.69 -3.93 -9.23
C ASP A 154 -28.32 -3.83 -7.74
N PRO A 155 -29.00 -3.00 -6.93
CA PRO A 155 -28.76 -2.93 -5.49
C PRO A 155 -28.80 -4.32 -4.84
N THR A 156 -27.82 -4.66 -4.00
CA THR A 156 -27.86 -5.88 -3.18
C THR A 156 -28.46 -5.56 -1.81
N PRO A 157 -29.68 -6.02 -1.49
CA PRO A 157 -30.25 -5.84 -0.16
C PRO A 157 -29.43 -6.55 0.94
N ASN A 158 -29.34 -5.94 2.12
CA ASN A 158 -28.57 -6.49 3.25
C ASN A 158 -29.10 -7.86 3.74
N ASP A 159 -30.37 -8.17 3.50
CA ASP A 159 -31.04 -9.40 3.95
C ASP A 159 -30.85 -10.61 3.01
N VAL A 160 -30.15 -10.42 1.89
CA VAL A 160 -29.85 -11.48 0.93
C VAL A 160 -28.38 -11.56 0.51
N CYS A 161 -27.53 -10.65 1.01
CA CYS A 161 -26.16 -10.48 0.53
C CYS A 161 -25.20 -11.65 0.87
N ASP A 162 -25.60 -12.57 1.76
CA ASP A 162 -24.84 -13.75 2.18
C ASP A 162 -25.25 -15.05 1.45
N LYS A 163 -26.22 -14.96 0.53
CA LYS A 163 -26.73 -16.09 -0.26
C LYS A 163 -25.99 -16.24 -1.60
#